data_AF-A0A537D3M4-F1
#
_entry.id   AF-A0A537D3M4-F1
#
_cell.length_a   1.000
_cell.length_b   1.000
_cell.length_c   1.000
_cell.angle_alpha   90.00
_cell.angle_beta   90.00
_cell.angle_gamma   90.00
#
_symmetry.space_group_name_H-M   'P 1'
#
loop_
_entity.id
_entity.type
_entity.pdbx_description
1 polymer ?
#
loop_
_entity_poly.entity_id
_entity_poly.type
_entity_poly.pdbx_seq_one_letter_code
_entity_poly.pdbx_strand_id
1 'polypeptide(L)'
;MNRYPLWKYVVIGVALLIGVFYTLPNFFAEVPAVQVSTSKSNVKIDASTLQTVEEALKAANVPYRGETVDATGVKVRFADPDTQLKAKDVLQAKLNPDPNNPNYIVALNLLSSSPRWLAKIGALPMYLGLDLRGGVHFLLQVDMKAALDKAADRYTTDIRSLLREKKVIYAGIAREGQNVAVRFRDAGERARAFQEIDKAFPDLQLREIEAGSESRLVANLKPEAQKRIQDGAVQQNITILRNRVNELGVAEPIVQQQGADRVVVQLPGVQDTARAKDILGRTASLEIRMVDDDPTAQQQALSGQIPLGDDLLVERSGQPVLVKRQVVLTGDRINDAQPGFDGRSNEPAVHVNLDGTGARIFKEVTRDNVGKRMAIVLVEKGKAEVITAPVIREEIGGGRVQISGRMNTRESNDIALLMRAGALAAPMEIVEERTVGPSLGKENIEKGFDSVLYGFIALSIFIIAYYELMGVISVISLAVNLLL
;
A
#
# COMPACT_ATOMS: atom_id res chain seq x y z
N MET A 1 46.92 -12.32 38.37
CA MET A 1 46.62 -10.97 38.87
C MET A 1 45.16 -10.64 38.55
N ASN A 2 44.21 -11.00 39.44
CA ASN A 2 42.78 -10.81 39.21
C ASN A 2 42.39 -9.40 39.70
N ARG A 3 42.13 -8.47 38.77
CA ARG A 3 41.86 -7.05 39.11
C ARG A 3 40.41 -6.79 39.53
N TYR A 4 39.50 -7.73 39.31
CA TYR A 4 38.08 -7.57 39.62
C TYR A 4 37.56 -8.62 40.61
N PRO A 5 36.49 -8.32 41.37
CA PRO A 5 35.79 -9.29 42.20
C PRO A 5 35.15 -10.41 41.36
N LEU A 6 35.04 -11.61 41.93
CA LEU A 6 34.49 -12.82 41.29
C LEU A 6 33.09 -12.60 40.68
N TRP A 7 32.23 -11.82 41.34
CA TRP A 7 30.89 -11.50 40.83
C TRP A 7 30.92 -10.72 39.51
N LYS A 8 31.94 -9.87 39.25
CA LYS A 8 32.06 -9.16 37.97
C LYS A 8 32.38 -10.13 36.84
N TYR A 9 33.25 -11.11 37.10
CA TYR A 9 33.54 -12.17 36.11
C TYR A 9 32.32 -13.05 35.84
N VAL A 10 31.51 -13.34 36.87
CA VAL A 10 30.24 -14.05 36.70
C VAL A 10 29.25 -13.24 35.86
N VAL A 11 29.10 -11.94 36.12
CA VAL A 11 28.24 -11.05 35.32
C VAL A 11 28.69 -10.98 33.86
N ILE A 12 30.00 -10.83 33.62
CA ILE A 12 30.57 -10.86 32.26
C ILE A 12 30.30 -12.21 31.59
N GLY A 13 30.51 -13.32 32.29
CA GLY A 13 30.23 -14.67 31.79
C GLY A 13 28.77 -14.87 31.39
N VAL A 14 27.82 -14.39 32.22
CA VAL A 14 26.39 -14.44 31.91
C VAL A 14 26.03 -13.54 30.72
N ALA A 15 26.56 -12.32 30.67
CA ALA A 15 26.32 -11.39 29.56
C ALA A 15 26.84 -11.97 28.23
N LEU A 16 28.02 -12.60 28.25
CA LEU A 16 28.59 -13.31 27.11
C LEU A 16 27.70 -14.47 26.64
N LEU A 17 27.21 -15.27 27.59
CA LEU A 17 26.35 -16.41 27.30
C LEU A 17 25.04 -15.95 26.62
N ILE A 18 24.43 -14.88 27.14
CA ILE A 18 23.25 -14.26 26.53
C ILE A 18 23.59 -13.72 25.13
N GLY A 19 24.70 -12.99 24.99
CA GLY A 19 25.15 -12.47 23.71
C GLY A 19 25.30 -13.54 22.63
N VAL A 20 25.99 -14.64 22.95
CA VAL A 20 26.12 -15.81 22.06
C VAL A 20 24.75 -16.37 21.69
N PHE A 21 23.83 -16.52 22.64
CA PHE A 21 22.49 -17.03 22.35
C PHE A 21 21.70 -16.14 21.39
N TYR A 22 21.82 -14.81 21.49
CA TYR A 22 21.15 -13.87 20.60
C TYR A 22 21.84 -13.71 19.24
N THR A 23 23.11 -14.09 19.10
CA THR A 23 23.86 -14.02 17.83
C THR A 23 23.80 -15.33 17.03
N LEU A 24 23.50 -16.46 17.68
CA LEU A 24 23.30 -17.77 17.03
C LEU A 24 22.38 -17.75 15.78
N PRO A 25 21.25 -17.02 15.75
CA PRO A 25 20.39 -16.96 14.56
C PRO A 25 21.11 -16.53 13.27
N ASN A 26 22.17 -15.72 13.37
CA ASN A 26 22.92 -15.20 12.21
C ASN A 26 23.75 -16.27 11.50
N PHE A 27 24.07 -17.38 12.19
CA PHE A 27 24.82 -18.50 11.61
C PHE A 27 23.92 -19.46 10.82
N PHE A 28 22.60 -19.27 10.88
CA PHE A 28 21.64 -20.06 10.11
C PHE A 28 21.34 -19.36 8.78
N ALA A 29 21.67 -20.01 7.68
CA ALA A 29 21.40 -19.49 6.35
C ALA A 29 19.89 -19.31 6.08
N GLU A 30 19.57 -18.40 5.15
CA GLU A 30 18.22 -18.34 4.62
C GLU A 30 17.97 -19.52 3.67
N VAL A 31 16.79 -20.13 3.77
CA VAL A 31 16.35 -21.21 2.88
C VAL A 31 15.26 -20.73 1.93
N PRO A 32 15.29 -21.18 0.66
CA PRO A 32 14.21 -20.97 -0.31
C PRO A 32 12.85 -21.38 0.26
N ALA A 33 11.87 -20.49 0.17
CA ALA A 33 10.53 -20.74 0.67
C ALA A 33 9.45 -20.16 -0.24
N VAL A 34 8.32 -20.85 -0.35
CA VAL A 34 7.12 -20.28 -0.98
C VAL A 34 6.17 -19.87 0.13
N GLN A 35 5.73 -18.63 0.07
CA GLN A 35 4.71 -18.09 0.96
C GLN A 35 3.39 -17.99 0.19
N VAL A 36 2.34 -18.57 0.77
CA VAL A 36 0.96 -18.44 0.34
C VAL A 36 0.27 -17.55 1.35
N SER A 37 0.04 -16.30 0.96
CA SER A 37 -0.74 -15.32 1.73
C SER A 37 -2.03 -14.97 1.00
N THR A 38 -2.83 -14.08 1.57
CA THR A 38 -4.06 -13.55 0.97
C THR A 38 -4.09 -12.05 1.17
N SER A 39 -4.46 -11.29 0.14
CA SER A 39 -4.79 -9.86 0.25
C SER A 39 -6.26 -9.65 0.60
N LYS A 40 -7.08 -10.70 0.52
CA LYS A 40 -8.51 -10.66 0.81
C LYS A 40 -8.74 -11.06 2.26
N SER A 41 -9.29 -10.14 3.04
CA SER A 41 -9.54 -10.27 4.48
C SER A 41 -10.56 -11.35 4.84
N ASN A 42 -11.43 -11.72 3.90
CA ASN A 42 -12.46 -12.76 4.06
C ASN A 42 -11.93 -14.19 3.84
N VAL A 43 -10.74 -14.34 3.23
CA VAL A 43 -10.12 -15.66 3.04
C VAL A 43 -9.26 -15.95 4.26
N LYS A 44 -9.70 -16.91 5.08
CA LYS A 44 -8.89 -17.34 6.23
C LYS A 44 -7.79 -18.28 5.79
N ILE A 45 -6.60 -18.07 6.34
CA ILE A 45 -5.47 -18.98 6.17
C ILE A 45 -5.45 -19.91 7.38
N ASP A 46 -6.12 -21.06 7.22
CA ASP A 46 -6.27 -22.05 8.28
C ASP A 46 -5.60 -23.37 7.88
N ALA A 47 -5.71 -24.39 8.74
CA ALA A 47 -5.15 -25.72 8.50
C ALA A 47 -5.62 -26.38 7.18
N SER A 48 -6.81 -26.02 6.67
CA SER A 48 -7.34 -26.47 5.38
C SER A 48 -6.53 -25.94 4.18
N THR A 49 -6.05 -24.70 4.26
CA THR A 49 -5.18 -24.11 3.24
C THR A 49 -3.84 -24.83 3.22
N LEU A 50 -3.29 -25.18 4.40
CA LEU A 50 -2.08 -25.99 4.50
C LEU A 50 -2.26 -27.37 3.87
N GLN A 51 -3.38 -28.04 4.15
CA GLN A 51 -3.67 -29.34 3.54
C GLN A 51 -3.78 -29.25 2.01
N THR A 52 -4.44 -28.22 1.49
CA THR A 52 -4.54 -27.98 0.04
C THR A 52 -3.17 -27.75 -0.60
N VAL A 53 -2.30 -26.99 0.07
CA VAL A 53 -0.91 -26.74 -0.35
C VAL A 53 -0.12 -28.06 -0.37
N GLU A 54 -0.24 -28.88 0.67
CA GLU A 54 0.42 -30.18 0.73
C GLU A 54 -0.04 -31.14 -0.36
N GLU A 55 -1.36 -31.25 -0.58
CA GLU A 55 -1.93 -32.10 -1.62
C GLU A 55 -1.45 -31.67 -3.01
N ALA A 56 -1.37 -30.36 -3.26
CA ALA A 56 -0.84 -29.83 -4.52
C ALA A 56 0.65 -30.19 -4.73
N LEU A 57 1.48 -30.03 -3.69
CA LEU A 57 2.91 -30.35 -3.77
C LEU A 57 3.16 -31.86 -3.90
N LYS A 58 2.40 -32.69 -3.17
CA LYS A 58 2.45 -34.15 -3.25
C LYS A 58 2.00 -34.65 -4.62
N ALA A 59 0.92 -34.10 -5.18
CA ALA A 59 0.43 -34.45 -6.51
C ALA A 59 1.43 -34.11 -7.63
N ALA A 60 2.18 -33.02 -7.47
CA ALA A 60 3.24 -32.62 -8.40
C ALA A 60 4.61 -33.26 -8.10
N ASN A 61 4.70 -34.12 -7.08
CA ASN A 61 5.92 -34.79 -6.65
C ASN A 61 7.07 -33.82 -6.30
N VAL A 62 6.74 -32.68 -5.69
CA VAL A 62 7.70 -31.64 -5.30
C VAL A 62 8.10 -31.84 -3.83
N PRO A 63 9.38 -32.17 -3.53
CA PRO A 63 9.82 -32.39 -2.16
C PRO A 63 9.92 -31.07 -1.39
N TYR A 64 9.41 -31.05 -0.16
CA TYR A 64 9.53 -29.91 0.76
C TYR A 64 10.17 -30.34 2.07
N ARG A 65 10.88 -29.42 2.74
CA ARG A 65 11.61 -29.68 3.99
C ARG A 65 10.81 -29.38 5.26
N GLY A 66 9.75 -28.60 5.13
CA GLY A 66 8.81 -28.36 6.21
C GLY A 66 7.93 -27.14 6.00
N GLU A 67 6.79 -27.17 6.68
CA GLU A 67 5.73 -26.18 6.61
C GLU A 67 5.55 -25.44 7.94
N THR A 68 5.10 -24.19 7.80
CA THR A 68 4.76 -23.31 8.91
C THR A 68 3.52 -22.53 8.53
N VAL A 69 2.52 -22.51 9.40
CA VAL A 69 1.40 -21.57 9.31
C VAL A 69 1.63 -20.50 10.35
N ASP A 70 1.53 -19.25 9.92
CA ASP A 70 1.51 -18.10 10.81
C ASP A 70 0.37 -17.15 10.44
N ALA A 71 0.26 -16.04 11.16
CA ALA A 71 -0.77 -15.03 10.92
C ALA A 71 -0.68 -14.35 9.53
N THR A 72 0.42 -14.54 8.81
CA THR A 72 0.70 -13.92 7.51
C THR A 72 0.59 -14.89 6.34
N GLY A 73 0.49 -16.20 6.60
CA GLY A 73 0.29 -17.18 5.55
C GLY A 73 0.78 -18.59 5.86
N VAL A 74 0.64 -19.46 4.86
CA VAL A 74 1.33 -20.76 4.84
C VAL A 74 2.70 -20.56 4.18
N LYS A 75 3.75 -21.00 4.86
CA LYS A 75 5.14 -20.90 4.42
C LYS A 75 5.73 -22.30 4.31
N VAL A 76 6.16 -22.66 3.11
CA VAL A 76 6.77 -23.98 2.83
C VAL A 76 8.22 -23.79 2.43
N ARG A 77 9.12 -24.54 3.05
CA ARG A 77 10.58 -24.49 2.80
C ARG A 77 11.01 -25.56 1.80
N PHE A 78 11.95 -25.20 0.92
CA PHE A 78 12.49 -26.06 -0.13
C PHE A 78 14.00 -26.21 0.02
N ALA A 79 14.57 -27.22 -0.66
CA ALA A 79 16.00 -27.50 -0.62
C ALA A 79 16.82 -26.51 -1.45
N ASP A 80 16.26 -26.07 -2.58
CA ASP A 80 16.95 -25.30 -3.61
C ASP A 80 15.96 -24.36 -4.34
N PRO A 81 16.48 -23.30 -5.00
CA PRO A 81 15.65 -22.34 -5.73
C PRO A 81 14.87 -22.94 -6.92
N ASP A 82 15.38 -23.97 -7.59
CA ASP A 82 14.71 -24.57 -8.74
C ASP A 82 13.44 -25.32 -8.31
N THR A 83 13.53 -26.06 -7.21
CA THR A 83 12.39 -26.72 -6.57
C THR A 83 11.38 -25.69 -6.03
N GLN A 84 11.86 -24.56 -5.51
CA GLN A 84 11.02 -23.45 -5.07
C GLN A 84 10.22 -22.83 -6.24
N LEU A 85 10.85 -22.63 -7.40
CA LEU A 85 10.17 -22.11 -8.59
C LEU A 85 9.09 -23.07 -9.09
N LYS A 86 9.40 -24.37 -9.19
CA LYS A 86 8.41 -25.40 -9.53
C LYS A 86 7.25 -25.42 -8.54
N ALA A 87 7.54 -25.33 -7.25
CA ALA A 87 6.52 -25.27 -6.21
C ALA A 87 5.61 -24.04 -6.37
N LYS A 88 6.19 -22.85 -6.65
CA LYS A 88 5.42 -21.63 -6.91
C LYS A 88 4.45 -21.84 -8.07
N ASP A 89 4.90 -22.39 -9.19
CA ASP A 89 4.07 -22.55 -10.39
C ASP A 89 2.92 -23.54 -10.15
N VAL A 90 3.19 -24.66 -9.47
CA VAL A 90 2.18 -25.65 -9.08
C VAL A 90 1.15 -25.04 -8.13
N LEU A 91 1.62 -24.35 -7.09
CA LEU A 91 0.74 -23.73 -6.10
C LEU A 91 -0.08 -22.59 -6.71
N GLN A 92 0.52 -21.79 -7.58
CA GLN A 92 -0.16 -20.72 -8.30
C GLN A 92 -1.27 -21.29 -9.19
N ALA A 93 -1.00 -22.34 -9.96
CA ALA A 93 -2.00 -22.97 -10.83
C ALA A 93 -3.15 -23.63 -10.04
N LYS A 94 -2.85 -24.24 -8.89
CA LYS A 94 -3.86 -24.94 -8.08
C LYS A 94 -4.71 -24.01 -7.22
N LEU A 95 -4.09 -23.02 -6.60
CA LEU A 95 -4.75 -22.09 -5.67
C LEU A 95 -5.44 -20.94 -6.39
N ASN A 96 -4.97 -20.57 -7.58
CA ASN A 96 -5.54 -19.51 -8.41
C ASN A 96 -5.91 -20.05 -9.80
N PRO A 97 -6.98 -20.86 -9.91
CA PRO A 97 -7.42 -21.41 -11.19
C PRO A 97 -7.87 -20.34 -12.20
N ASP A 98 -8.31 -19.17 -11.72
CA ASP A 98 -8.50 -17.98 -12.54
C ASP A 98 -7.31 -17.01 -12.36
N PRO A 99 -6.44 -16.84 -13.37
CA PRO A 99 -5.34 -15.87 -13.32
C PRO A 99 -5.82 -14.42 -13.15
N ASN A 100 -7.09 -14.14 -13.48
CA ASN A 100 -7.62 -12.80 -13.45
C ASN A 100 -8.15 -12.35 -12.09
N ASN A 101 -8.49 -13.28 -11.20
CA ASN A 101 -8.99 -13.02 -9.85
C ASN A 101 -8.35 -13.97 -8.83
N PRO A 102 -7.04 -13.80 -8.53
CA PRO A 102 -6.34 -14.68 -7.59
C PRO A 102 -6.90 -14.48 -6.17
N ASN A 103 -7.24 -15.59 -5.52
CA ASN A 103 -7.64 -15.58 -4.10
C ASN A 103 -6.44 -15.65 -3.17
N TYR A 104 -5.32 -16.19 -3.65
CA TYR A 104 -4.09 -16.35 -2.89
C TYR A 104 -2.93 -15.64 -3.57
N ILE A 105 -2.05 -15.06 -2.78
CA ILE A 105 -0.76 -14.53 -3.22
C ILE A 105 0.29 -15.60 -2.98
N VAL A 106 0.74 -16.25 -4.04
CA VAL A 106 1.87 -17.17 -3.99
C VAL A 106 3.15 -16.39 -4.32
N ALA A 107 4.00 -16.16 -3.33
CA ALA A 107 5.22 -15.37 -3.42
C ALA A 107 6.46 -16.22 -3.11
N LEU A 108 7.55 -15.95 -3.84
CA LEU A 108 8.88 -16.48 -3.53
C LEU A 108 9.45 -15.67 -2.36
N ASN A 109 9.96 -16.36 -1.35
CA ASN A 109 10.54 -15.76 -0.17
C ASN A 109 11.80 -16.54 0.26
N LEU A 110 12.59 -15.94 1.14
CA LEU A 110 13.73 -16.56 1.80
C LEU A 110 13.47 -16.51 3.30
N LEU A 111 13.45 -17.66 3.96
CA LEU A 111 13.17 -17.74 5.39
C LEU A 111 14.41 -18.18 6.15
N SER A 112 14.65 -17.59 7.33
CA SER A 112 15.71 -18.08 8.22
C SER A 112 15.49 -19.56 8.55
N SER A 113 16.56 -20.35 8.47
CA SER A 113 16.58 -21.74 8.93
C SER A 113 16.83 -21.87 10.44
N SER A 114 16.78 -20.75 11.19
CA SER A 114 16.98 -20.77 12.64
C SER A 114 15.92 -21.66 13.34
N PRO A 115 16.34 -22.43 14.37
CA PRO A 115 15.42 -23.19 15.20
C PRO A 115 14.31 -22.33 15.80
N ARG A 116 13.08 -22.86 15.82
CA ARG A 116 11.89 -22.14 16.34
C ARG A 116 12.02 -21.67 17.79
N TRP A 117 12.83 -22.35 18.61
CA TRP A 117 13.04 -21.95 20.00
C TRP A 117 13.83 -20.63 20.14
N LEU A 118 14.73 -20.31 19.20
CA LEU A 118 15.43 -19.03 19.16
C LEU A 118 14.46 -17.88 18.86
N ALA A 119 13.58 -18.07 17.87
CA ALA A 119 12.55 -17.09 17.55
C ALA A 119 11.59 -16.84 18.73
N LYS A 120 11.26 -17.87 19.53
CA LYS A 120 10.40 -17.72 20.72
C LYS A 120 11.00 -16.86 21.83
N ILE A 121 12.33 -16.80 21.95
CA ILE A 121 13.02 -15.94 22.93
C ILE A 121 13.35 -14.55 22.36
N GLY A 122 12.89 -14.24 21.15
CA GLY A 122 13.17 -12.97 20.47
C GLY A 122 14.57 -12.88 19.86
N ALA A 123 15.31 -13.99 19.79
CA ALA A 123 16.58 -14.05 19.08
C ALA A 123 16.29 -14.19 17.57
N LEU A 124 16.17 -13.04 16.91
CA LEU A 124 15.95 -12.93 15.46
C LEU A 124 17.29 -12.68 14.75
N PRO A 125 17.48 -13.23 13.53
CA PRO A 125 18.65 -12.92 12.74
C PRO A 125 18.64 -11.44 12.32
N MET A 126 19.84 -10.92 12.03
CA MET A 126 20.03 -9.57 11.51
C MET A 126 19.37 -9.45 10.14
N TYR A 127 18.72 -8.31 9.91
CA TYR A 127 18.12 -7.99 8.62
C TYR A 127 19.20 -7.65 7.60
N LEU A 128 19.16 -8.36 6.48
CA LEU A 128 20.04 -8.13 5.35
C LEU A 128 19.37 -7.14 4.38
N GLY A 129 20.10 -6.07 4.04
CA GLY A 129 19.66 -5.12 3.02
C GLY A 129 19.61 -5.72 1.61
N LEU A 130 19.11 -4.93 0.65
CA LEU A 130 18.99 -5.32 -0.75
C LEU A 130 20.29 -5.87 -1.34
N ASP A 131 21.43 -5.28 -0.99
CA ASP A 131 22.74 -5.64 -1.54
C ASP A 131 23.23 -7.02 -1.09
N LEU A 132 22.69 -7.53 0.02
CA LEU A 132 23.08 -8.80 0.63
C LEU A 132 22.01 -9.89 0.41
N ARG A 133 20.72 -9.52 0.46
CA ARG A 133 19.59 -10.45 0.27
C ARG A 133 19.15 -10.57 -1.19
N GLY A 134 19.59 -9.65 -2.04
CA GLY A 134 19.02 -9.44 -3.37
C GLY A 134 17.62 -8.84 -3.30
N GLY A 135 17.04 -8.52 -4.45
CA GLY A 135 15.72 -7.90 -4.57
C GLY A 135 15.65 -6.85 -5.67
N VAL A 136 14.71 -5.92 -5.53
CA VAL A 136 14.53 -4.81 -6.49
C VAL A 136 14.53 -3.45 -5.82
N HIS A 137 15.09 -2.48 -6.53
CA HIS A 137 15.08 -1.07 -6.21
C HIS A 137 14.39 -0.30 -7.34
N PHE A 138 13.31 0.39 -7.01
CA PHE A 138 12.59 1.28 -7.92
C PHE A 138 12.70 2.72 -7.46
N LEU A 139 12.99 3.62 -8.39
CA LEU A 139 12.78 5.04 -8.22
C LEU A 139 11.56 5.43 -9.05
N LEU A 140 10.51 5.89 -8.36
CA LEU A 140 9.28 6.35 -8.99
C LEU A 140 9.22 7.88 -8.95
N GLN A 141 8.80 8.51 -10.03
CA GLN A 141 8.57 9.95 -10.12
C GLN A 141 7.06 10.22 -10.17
N VAL A 142 6.59 11.17 -9.36
CA VAL A 142 5.20 11.62 -9.31
C VAL A 142 4.99 12.73 -10.33
N ASP A 143 3.93 12.64 -11.12
CA ASP A 143 3.56 13.70 -12.07
C ASP A 143 2.96 14.92 -11.35
N MET A 144 3.83 15.88 -11.01
CA MET A 144 3.44 17.12 -10.34
C MET A 144 2.51 18.00 -11.18
N LYS A 145 2.60 17.91 -12.51
CA LYS A 145 1.72 18.67 -13.38
C LYS A 145 0.31 18.12 -13.31
N ALA A 146 0.15 16.80 -13.38
CA ALA A 146 -1.15 16.15 -13.21
C ALA A 146 -1.76 16.41 -11.83
N ALA A 147 -0.95 16.47 -10.76
CA ALA A 147 -1.44 16.84 -9.42
C ALA A 147 -2.05 18.25 -9.41
N LEU A 148 -1.36 19.23 -10.01
CA LEU A 148 -1.82 20.61 -10.10
C LEU A 148 -3.03 20.76 -11.03
N ASP A 149 -3.06 20.03 -12.15
CA ASP A 149 -4.18 20.04 -13.09
C ASP A 149 -5.46 19.51 -12.42
N LYS A 150 -5.35 18.40 -11.65
CA LYS A 150 -6.45 17.88 -10.84
C LYS A 150 -6.90 18.86 -9.75
N ALA A 151 -5.96 19.53 -9.10
CA ALA A 151 -6.30 20.57 -8.13
C ALA A 151 -7.07 21.73 -8.79
N ALA A 152 -6.66 22.17 -9.99
CA ALA A 152 -7.36 23.20 -10.75
C ALA A 152 -8.78 22.76 -11.17
N ASP A 153 -8.98 21.50 -11.56
CA ASP A 153 -10.31 20.93 -11.82
C ASP A 153 -11.20 20.93 -10.57
N ARG A 154 -10.62 20.58 -9.42
CA ARG A 154 -11.29 20.63 -8.13
C ARG A 154 -11.73 22.05 -7.79
N TYR A 155 -10.81 23.03 -7.81
CA TYR A 155 -11.14 24.44 -7.56
C TYR A 155 -12.16 24.99 -8.55
N THR A 156 -12.10 24.60 -9.83
CA THR A 156 -13.12 24.96 -10.84
C THR A 156 -14.51 24.53 -10.39
N THR A 157 -14.61 23.34 -9.81
CA THR A 157 -15.88 22.79 -9.35
C THR A 157 -16.34 23.43 -8.04
N ASP A 158 -15.41 23.64 -7.10
CA ASP A 158 -15.68 24.25 -5.79
C ASP A 158 -16.10 25.72 -5.94
N ILE A 159 -15.42 26.49 -6.79
CA ILE A 159 -15.80 27.88 -7.10
C ILE A 159 -17.18 27.92 -7.76
N ARG A 160 -17.47 27.01 -8.70
CA ARG A 160 -18.80 26.93 -9.35
C ARG A 160 -19.90 26.70 -8.31
N SER A 161 -19.66 25.82 -7.35
CA SER A 161 -20.60 25.50 -6.27
C SER A 161 -20.79 26.69 -5.34
N LEU A 162 -19.70 27.35 -4.92
CA LEU A 162 -19.74 28.55 -4.08
C LEU A 162 -20.54 29.68 -4.72
N LEU A 163 -20.26 29.99 -6.00
CA LEU A 163 -20.97 31.07 -6.71
C LEU A 163 -22.47 30.78 -6.85
N ARG A 164 -22.85 29.52 -7.06
CA ARG A 164 -24.27 29.10 -7.08
C ARG A 164 -24.93 29.25 -5.72
N GLU A 165 -24.24 28.86 -4.64
CA GLU A 165 -24.74 28.98 -3.27
C GLU A 165 -24.96 30.44 -2.88
N LYS A 166 -24.00 31.31 -3.23
CA LYS A 166 -24.06 32.77 -2.99
C LYS A 166 -24.93 33.52 -3.99
N LYS A 167 -25.53 32.81 -4.96
CA LYS A 167 -26.40 33.36 -6.03
C LYS A 167 -25.71 34.45 -6.88
N VAL A 168 -24.40 34.33 -7.07
CA VAL A 168 -23.63 35.24 -7.92
C VAL A 168 -23.78 34.81 -9.38
N ILE A 169 -24.14 35.74 -10.25
CA ILE A 169 -24.41 35.45 -11.66
C ILE A 169 -23.10 35.47 -12.45
N TYR A 170 -22.77 34.34 -13.10
CA TYR A 170 -21.61 34.21 -13.98
C TYR A 170 -22.02 33.74 -15.38
N ALA A 171 -21.27 34.17 -16.39
CA ALA A 171 -21.46 33.77 -17.79
C ALA A 171 -20.88 32.39 -18.09
N GLY A 172 -19.77 32.05 -17.43
CA GLY A 172 -19.11 30.76 -17.60
C GLY A 172 -17.92 30.62 -16.68
N ILE A 173 -17.56 29.38 -16.38
CA ILE A 173 -16.35 29.04 -15.63
C ILE A 173 -15.62 27.92 -16.37
N ALA A 174 -14.36 28.17 -16.67
CA ALA A 174 -13.52 27.25 -17.43
C ALA A 174 -12.12 27.18 -16.81
N ARG A 175 -11.51 26.00 -16.93
CA ARG A 175 -10.10 25.81 -16.63
C ARG A 175 -9.27 26.28 -17.84
N GLU A 176 -8.29 27.12 -17.60
CA GLU A 176 -7.31 27.58 -18.58
C GLU A 176 -5.91 27.15 -18.10
N GLY A 177 -5.53 25.90 -18.42
CA GLY A 177 -4.31 25.28 -17.88
C GLY A 177 -4.43 25.02 -16.38
N GLN A 178 -3.60 25.68 -15.57
CA GLN A 178 -3.63 25.61 -14.10
C GLN A 178 -4.46 26.74 -13.47
N ASN A 179 -5.04 27.61 -14.30
CA ASN A 179 -5.81 28.76 -13.86
C ASN A 179 -7.30 28.46 -13.98
N VAL A 180 -8.10 29.04 -13.09
CA VAL A 180 -9.56 28.99 -13.18
C VAL A 180 -10.06 30.36 -13.62
N ALA A 181 -10.65 30.44 -14.81
CA ALA A 181 -11.20 31.68 -15.36
C ALA A 181 -12.73 31.68 -15.21
N VAL A 182 -13.24 32.69 -14.50
CA VAL A 182 -14.68 32.97 -14.38
C VAL A 182 -15.00 34.21 -15.19
N ARG A 183 -16.00 34.09 -16.09
CA ARG A 183 -16.46 35.18 -16.95
C ARG A 183 -17.72 35.79 -16.37
N PHE A 184 -17.79 37.12 -16.35
CA PHE A 184 -18.91 37.90 -15.86
C PHE A 184 -19.38 38.87 -16.94
N ARG A 185 -20.69 39.12 -16.98
CA ARG A 185 -21.30 40.15 -17.84
C ARG A 185 -21.35 41.51 -17.15
N ASP A 186 -21.28 41.53 -15.83
CA ASP A 186 -21.39 42.72 -14.99
C ASP A 186 -20.18 42.82 -14.05
N ALA A 187 -19.66 44.03 -13.89
CA ALA A 187 -18.52 44.32 -13.02
C ALA A 187 -18.91 44.24 -11.52
N GLY A 188 -20.17 44.54 -11.18
CA GLY A 188 -20.68 44.42 -9.82
C GLY A 188 -20.72 42.96 -9.33
N GLU A 189 -21.24 42.05 -10.15
CA GLU A 189 -21.23 40.62 -9.87
C GLU A 189 -19.80 40.05 -9.81
N ARG A 190 -18.87 40.56 -10.63
CA ARG A 190 -17.45 40.20 -10.56
C ARG A 190 -16.82 40.60 -9.23
N ALA A 191 -17.09 41.82 -8.74
CA ALA A 191 -16.56 42.30 -7.46
C ALA A 191 -17.11 41.48 -6.27
N ARG A 192 -18.39 41.08 -6.32
CA ARG A 192 -18.98 40.15 -5.34
C ARG A 192 -18.30 38.78 -5.38
N ALA A 193 -18.10 38.22 -6.58
CA ALA A 193 -17.39 36.97 -6.74
C ALA A 193 -15.97 37.03 -6.17
N PHE A 194 -15.25 38.12 -6.40
CA PHE A 194 -13.91 38.33 -5.85
C PHE A 194 -13.91 38.19 -4.33
N GLN A 195 -14.81 38.91 -3.64
CA GLN A 195 -14.88 38.89 -2.17
C GLN A 195 -15.23 37.50 -1.61
N GLU A 196 -16.19 36.81 -2.22
CA GLU A 196 -16.61 35.48 -1.77
C GLU A 196 -15.52 34.42 -2.01
N ILE A 197 -14.84 34.47 -3.17
CA ILE A 197 -13.78 33.52 -3.52
C ILE A 197 -12.53 33.77 -2.67
N ASP A 198 -12.11 35.02 -2.49
CA ASP A 198 -10.93 35.36 -1.66
C ASP A 198 -11.12 34.94 -0.20
N LYS A 199 -12.35 35.09 0.33
CA LYS A 199 -12.70 34.67 1.68
C LYS A 199 -12.75 33.14 1.83
N ALA A 200 -13.30 32.43 0.84
CA ALA A 200 -13.46 30.98 0.90
C ALA A 200 -12.18 30.21 0.56
N PHE A 201 -11.32 30.77 -0.30
CA PHE A 201 -10.13 30.10 -0.83
C PHE A 201 -8.88 30.98 -0.69
N PRO A 202 -8.32 31.10 0.52
CA PRO A 202 -7.13 31.93 0.77
C PRO A 202 -5.88 31.44 0.03
N ASP A 203 -5.91 30.24 -0.52
CA ASP A 203 -4.82 29.61 -1.29
C ASP A 203 -4.75 30.09 -2.74
N LEU A 204 -5.78 30.80 -3.21
CA LEU A 204 -5.86 31.34 -4.56
C LEU A 204 -5.41 32.81 -4.58
N GLN A 205 -4.69 33.18 -5.64
CA GLN A 205 -4.41 34.55 -6.03
C GLN A 205 -5.38 34.92 -7.15
N LEU A 206 -6.26 35.88 -6.87
CA LEU A 206 -7.22 36.38 -7.84
C LEU A 206 -6.62 37.55 -8.63
N ARG A 207 -6.85 37.54 -9.95
CA ARG A 207 -6.51 38.64 -10.86
C ARG A 207 -7.72 39.02 -11.67
N GLU A 208 -7.99 40.31 -11.71
CA GLU A 208 -9.07 40.88 -12.51
C GLU A 208 -8.51 41.25 -13.88
N ILE A 209 -9.18 40.80 -14.94
CA ILE A 209 -8.80 41.12 -16.32
C ILE A 209 -10.05 41.66 -17.01
N GLU A 210 -9.98 42.91 -17.45
CA GLU A 210 -11.01 43.52 -18.29
C GLU A 210 -10.58 43.41 -19.75
N ALA A 211 -11.27 42.56 -20.52
CA ALA A 211 -11.02 42.36 -21.93
C ALA A 211 -12.27 42.76 -22.73
N GLY A 212 -12.39 44.06 -23.04
CA GLY A 212 -13.50 44.60 -23.81
C GLY A 212 -14.85 44.47 -23.10
N SER A 213 -15.83 43.79 -23.72
CA SER A 213 -17.18 43.60 -23.19
C SER A 213 -17.34 42.44 -22.20
N GLU A 214 -16.27 41.70 -21.88
CA GLU A 214 -16.28 40.61 -20.89
C GLU A 214 -15.32 40.93 -19.74
N SER A 215 -15.86 40.97 -18.51
CA SER A 215 -15.03 41.07 -17.30
C SER A 215 -14.66 39.67 -16.83
N ARG A 216 -13.37 39.39 -16.66
CA ARG A 216 -12.85 38.07 -16.26
C ARG A 216 -12.19 38.14 -14.90
N LEU A 217 -12.42 37.10 -14.10
CA LEU A 217 -11.71 36.85 -12.85
C LEU A 217 -10.89 35.58 -13.04
N VAL A 218 -9.58 35.69 -12.92
CA VAL A 218 -8.64 34.58 -13.08
C VAL A 218 -8.08 34.22 -11.70
N ALA A 219 -8.32 32.99 -11.26
CA ALA A 219 -7.80 32.46 -10.01
C ALA A 219 -6.61 31.54 -10.28
N ASN A 220 -5.46 31.87 -9.70
CA ASN A 220 -4.23 31.09 -9.80
C ASN A 220 -3.82 30.58 -8.42
N LEU A 221 -3.27 29.37 -8.35
CA LEU A 221 -2.71 28.87 -7.09
C LEU A 221 -1.48 29.68 -6.65
N LYS A 222 -1.45 30.12 -5.39
CA LYS A 222 -0.26 30.74 -4.79
C LYS A 222 0.91 29.74 -4.77
N PRO A 223 2.18 30.18 -4.90
CA PRO A 223 3.33 29.27 -4.89
C PRO A 223 3.40 28.36 -3.65
N GLU A 224 3.03 28.88 -2.48
CA GLU A 224 2.95 28.10 -1.22
C GLU A 224 1.90 26.98 -1.30
N ALA A 225 0.73 27.28 -1.86
CA ALA A 225 -0.33 26.31 -2.05
C ALA A 225 0.07 25.24 -3.08
N GLN A 226 0.73 25.63 -4.18
CA GLN A 226 1.28 24.68 -5.16
C GLN A 226 2.24 23.70 -4.50
N LYS A 227 3.18 24.20 -3.68
CA LYS A 227 4.13 23.35 -2.96
C LYS A 227 3.41 22.40 -1.99
N ARG A 228 2.44 22.89 -1.20
CA ARG A 228 1.66 22.02 -0.30
C ARG A 228 0.90 20.92 -1.04
N ILE A 229 0.34 21.21 -2.22
CA ILE A 229 -0.35 20.22 -3.05
C ILE A 229 0.65 19.17 -3.56
N GLN A 230 1.83 19.60 -4.02
CA GLN A 230 2.89 18.70 -4.47
C GLN A 230 3.39 17.79 -3.33
N ASP A 231 3.74 18.37 -2.19
CA ASP A 231 4.19 17.62 -1.00
C ASP A 231 3.11 16.63 -0.54
N GLY A 232 1.84 17.07 -0.52
CA GLY A 232 0.70 16.22 -0.22
C GLY A 232 0.51 15.07 -1.22
N ALA A 233 0.73 15.32 -2.51
CA ALA A 233 0.64 14.30 -3.55
C ALA A 233 1.72 13.22 -3.37
N VAL A 234 2.95 13.60 -3.04
CA VAL A 234 4.05 12.65 -2.74
C VAL A 234 3.71 11.80 -1.52
N GLN A 235 3.29 12.43 -0.42
CA GLN A 235 3.00 11.71 0.83
C GLN A 235 1.81 10.75 0.68
N GLN A 236 0.80 11.16 -0.07
CA GLN A 236 -0.34 10.29 -0.40
C GLN A 236 0.12 9.08 -1.21
N ASN A 237 0.93 9.30 -2.26
CA ASN A 237 1.45 8.21 -3.09
C ASN A 237 2.39 7.27 -2.31
N ILE A 238 3.19 7.75 -1.36
CA ILE A 238 4.00 6.92 -0.45
C ILE A 238 3.11 5.97 0.35
N THR A 239 2.01 6.48 0.88
CA THR A 239 1.04 5.69 1.65
C THR A 239 0.42 4.59 0.78
N ILE A 240 0.09 4.91 -0.46
CA ILE A 240 -0.45 3.94 -1.44
C ILE A 240 0.59 2.86 -1.75
N LEU A 241 1.83 3.25 -2.03
CA LEU A 241 2.91 2.31 -2.35
C LEU A 241 3.18 1.35 -1.19
N ARG A 242 3.16 1.81 0.07
CA ARG A 242 3.34 0.93 1.24
C ARG A 242 2.36 -0.24 1.24
N ASN A 243 1.09 -0.01 0.90
CA ASN A 243 0.08 -1.06 0.88
C ASN A 243 0.28 -2.03 -0.27
N ARG A 244 0.56 -1.51 -1.46
CA ARG A 244 0.86 -2.32 -2.65
C ARG A 244 2.06 -3.23 -2.41
N VAL A 245 3.04 -2.73 -1.67
CA VAL A 245 4.20 -3.55 -1.34
C VAL A 245 3.86 -4.65 -0.34
N ASN A 246 2.93 -4.41 0.60
CA ASN A 246 2.44 -5.47 1.48
C ASN A 246 1.75 -6.59 0.69
N GLU A 247 1.06 -6.27 -0.42
CA GLU A 247 0.48 -7.27 -1.34
C GLU A 247 1.54 -8.14 -2.06
N LEU A 248 2.79 -7.68 -2.13
CA LEU A 248 3.88 -8.50 -2.66
C LEU A 248 4.36 -9.56 -1.66
N GLY A 249 3.89 -9.53 -0.40
CA GLY A 249 4.29 -10.48 0.64
C GLY A 249 5.73 -10.30 1.11
N VAL A 250 6.29 -9.10 0.91
CA VAL A 250 7.68 -8.77 1.30
C VAL A 250 7.72 -8.50 2.79
N ALA A 251 8.70 -9.08 3.49
CA ALA A 251 8.76 -9.02 4.94
C ALA A 251 9.00 -7.60 5.47
N GLU A 252 9.77 -6.76 4.77
CA GLU A 252 10.16 -5.42 5.25
C GLU A 252 10.52 -4.47 4.09
N PRO A 253 9.53 -3.80 3.49
CA PRO A 253 9.80 -2.86 2.41
C PRO A 253 10.20 -1.48 2.90
N ILE A 254 11.12 -0.84 2.18
CA ILE A 254 11.48 0.56 2.41
C ILE A 254 10.79 1.40 1.35
N VAL A 255 9.85 2.24 1.78
CA VAL A 255 9.18 3.25 0.93
C VAL A 255 9.42 4.62 1.54
N GLN A 256 10.24 5.42 0.86
CA GLN A 256 10.70 6.73 1.34
C GLN A 256 10.68 7.77 0.22
N GLN A 257 10.50 9.03 0.61
CA GLN A 257 10.63 10.15 -0.31
C GLN A 257 12.11 10.37 -0.68
N GLN A 258 12.41 10.57 -1.96
CA GLN A 258 13.73 10.94 -2.45
C GLN A 258 13.63 12.25 -3.25
N GLY A 259 14.00 13.37 -2.63
CA GLY A 259 13.87 14.69 -3.26
C GLY A 259 12.43 15.21 -3.25
N ALA A 260 12.11 16.13 -4.17
CA ALA A 260 10.82 16.83 -4.19
C ALA A 260 9.69 16.02 -4.85
N ASP A 261 10.00 15.21 -5.86
CA ASP A 261 9.02 14.55 -6.72
C ASP A 261 9.22 13.05 -6.89
N ARG A 262 10.17 12.45 -6.18
CA ARG A 262 10.47 11.01 -6.31
C ARG A 262 10.26 10.24 -5.02
N VAL A 263 9.97 8.96 -5.19
CA VAL A 263 9.78 7.99 -4.11
C VAL A 263 10.65 6.79 -4.43
N VAL A 264 11.52 6.42 -3.47
CA VAL A 264 12.33 5.22 -3.54
C VAL A 264 11.59 4.06 -2.88
N VAL A 265 11.57 2.92 -3.57
CA VAL A 265 10.96 1.68 -3.11
C VAL A 265 12.00 0.57 -3.20
N GLN A 266 12.34 -0.03 -2.07
CA GLN A 266 13.27 -1.16 -1.99
C GLN A 266 12.54 -2.37 -1.46
N LEU A 267 12.64 -3.46 -2.20
CA LEU A 267 11.97 -4.73 -1.92
C LEU A 267 13.00 -5.86 -1.77
N PRO A 268 13.56 -6.05 -0.56
CA PRO A 268 14.51 -7.13 -0.32
C PRO A 268 13.86 -8.51 -0.50
N GLY A 269 14.59 -9.44 -1.13
CA GLY A 269 14.15 -10.82 -1.34
C GLY A 269 13.11 -11.02 -2.44
N VAL A 270 12.64 -9.96 -3.12
CA VAL A 270 11.74 -10.08 -4.27
C VAL A 270 12.50 -10.60 -5.48
N GLN A 271 12.11 -11.76 -5.97
CA GLN A 271 12.74 -12.39 -7.14
C GLN A 271 12.03 -12.03 -8.46
N ASP A 272 10.73 -11.69 -8.41
CA ASP A 272 9.89 -11.44 -9.59
C ASP A 272 9.70 -9.94 -9.82
N THR A 273 10.61 -9.34 -10.60
CA THR A 273 10.65 -7.89 -10.84
C THR A 273 9.46 -7.40 -11.65
N ALA A 274 9.02 -8.20 -12.64
CA ALA A 274 7.90 -7.89 -13.50
C ALA A 274 6.59 -7.83 -12.70
N ARG A 275 6.37 -8.78 -11.79
CA ARG A 275 5.22 -8.77 -10.88
C ARG A 275 5.25 -7.59 -9.91
N ALA A 276 6.43 -7.25 -9.38
CA ALA A 276 6.58 -6.08 -8.52
C ALA A 276 6.25 -4.78 -9.27
N LYS A 277 6.81 -4.61 -10.47
CA LYS A 277 6.52 -3.48 -11.36
C LYS A 277 5.03 -3.37 -11.70
N ASP A 278 4.40 -4.50 -12.01
CA ASP A 278 2.98 -4.58 -12.30
C ASP A 278 2.14 -4.08 -11.12
N ILE A 279 2.43 -4.51 -9.90
CA ILE A 279 1.68 -4.12 -8.70
C ILE A 279 1.93 -2.65 -8.34
N LEU A 280 3.17 -2.18 -8.41
CA LEU A 280 3.52 -0.79 -8.07
C LEU A 280 3.00 0.22 -9.10
N GLY A 281 2.98 -0.14 -10.38
CA GLY A 281 2.56 0.72 -11.48
C GLY A 281 1.05 0.75 -11.75
N ARG A 282 0.22 -0.01 -11.02
CA ARG A 282 -1.24 0.02 -11.19
C ARG A 282 -1.81 1.40 -10.88
N THR A 283 -2.78 1.86 -11.64
CA THR A 283 -3.64 2.97 -11.22
C THR A 283 -4.93 2.37 -10.68
N ALA A 284 -5.28 2.75 -9.44
CA ALA A 284 -6.54 2.35 -8.82
C ALA A 284 -7.47 3.56 -8.81
N SER A 285 -8.69 3.38 -9.30
CA SER A 285 -9.76 4.37 -9.20
C SER A 285 -10.94 3.78 -8.44
N LEU A 286 -11.47 4.53 -7.49
CA LEU A 286 -12.72 4.17 -6.84
C LEU A 286 -13.91 4.76 -7.56
N GLU A 287 -14.95 3.96 -7.69
CA GLU A 287 -16.22 4.34 -8.29
C GLU A 287 -17.34 3.88 -7.37
N ILE A 288 -18.32 4.75 -7.17
CA ILE A 288 -19.54 4.45 -6.45
C ILE A 288 -20.62 4.26 -7.50
N ARG A 289 -21.27 3.11 -7.47
CA ARG A 289 -22.30 2.70 -8.43
C ARG A 289 -23.52 2.18 -7.68
N MET A 290 -24.72 2.34 -8.26
CA MET A 290 -25.93 1.75 -7.68
C MET A 290 -25.95 0.25 -7.93
N VAL A 291 -26.47 -0.53 -6.98
CA VAL A 291 -26.75 -1.96 -7.19
C VAL A 291 -28.10 -2.09 -7.90
N ASP A 292 -28.21 -3.04 -8.82
CA ASP A 292 -29.51 -3.47 -9.34
C ASP A 292 -30.01 -4.68 -8.55
N ASP A 293 -31.01 -4.42 -7.70
CA ASP A 293 -31.63 -5.41 -6.80
C ASP A 293 -32.89 -6.05 -7.41
N ASP A 294 -33.18 -5.85 -8.70
CA ASP A 294 -34.33 -6.50 -9.36
C ASP A 294 -34.12 -8.03 -9.40
N PRO A 295 -35.01 -8.84 -8.78
CA PRO A 295 -34.87 -10.30 -8.76
C PRO A 295 -34.81 -10.92 -10.17
N THR A 296 -35.48 -10.31 -11.15
CA THR A 296 -35.51 -10.81 -12.53
C THR A 296 -34.17 -10.55 -13.22
N ALA A 297 -33.61 -9.35 -13.06
CA ALA A 297 -32.29 -8.96 -13.56
C ALA A 297 -31.18 -9.82 -12.93
N GLN A 298 -31.28 -10.09 -11.63
CA GLN A 298 -30.31 -10.91 -10.92
C GLN A 298 -30.33 -12.38 -11.38
N GLN A 299 -31.52 -12.95 -11.60
CA GLN A 299 -31.65 -14.32 -12.14
C GLN A 299 -31.10 -14.42 -13.57
N GLN A 300 -31.38 -13.42 -14.42
CA GLN A 300 -30.82 -13.36 -15.77
C GLN A 300 -29.29 -13.29 -15.74
N ALA A 301 -28.73 -12.41 -14.90
CA ALA A 301 -27.29 -12.27 -14.76
C ALA A 301 -26.62 -13.57 -14.28
N LEU A 302 -27.21 -14.27 -13.32
CA LEU A 302 -26.73 -15.57 -12.84
C LEU A 302 -26.82 -16.67 -13.90
N SER A 303 -27.77 -16.56 -14.84
CA SER A 303 -27.87 -17.46 -16.01
C SER A 303 -26.91 -17.11 -17.16
N GLY A 304 -26.08 -16.07 -17.00
CA GLY A 304 -25.09 -15.63 -17.97
C GLY A 304 -25.57 -14.53 -18.93
N GLN A 305 -26.77 -13.98 -18.74
CA GLN A 305 -27.32 -12.88 -19.54
C GLN A 305 -27.37 -11.61 -18.69
N ILE A 306 -26.36 -10.74 -18.83
CA ILE A 306 -26.28 -9.49 -18.08
C ILE A 306 -27.20 -8.44 -18.75
N PRO A 307 -28.15 -7.83 -18.00
CA PRO A 307 -29.02 -6.79 -18.54
C PRO A 307 -28.27 -5.59 -19.12
N LEU A 308 -28.83 -4.98 -20.16
CA LEU A 308 -28.23 -3.81 -20.79
C LEU A 308 -28.26 -2.61 -19.84
N GLY A 309 -27.10 -2.26 -19.31
CA GLY A 309 -26.96 -1.15 -18.36
C GLY A 309 -26.21 -1.54 -17.10
N ASP A 310 -26.05 -2.84 -16.88
CA ASP A 310 -25.44 -3.38 -15.67
C ASP A 310 -24.13 -4.12 -15.99
N ASP A 311 -23.30 -4.22 -14.95
CA ASP A 311 -22.09 -5.03 -14.90
C ASP A 311 -22.25 -6.03 -13.74
N LEU A 312 -22.02 -7.31 -14.00
CA LEU A 312 -21.97 -8.32 -12.94
C LEU A 312 -20.57 -8.32 -12.34
N LEU A 313 -20.44 -7.80 -11.12
CA LEU A 313 -19.17 -7.76 -10.40
C LEU A 313 -19.18 -8.75 -9.25
N VAL A 314 -17.99 -9.09 -8.75
CA VAL A 314 -17.85 -9.98 -7.59
C VAL A 314 -17.40 -9.11 -6.42
N GLU A 315 -18.10 -9.24 -5.29
CA GLU A 315 -17.68 -8.66 -4.02
C GLU A 315 -16.47 -9.42 -3.47
N ARG A 316 -15.61 -8.78 -2.68
CA ARG A 316 -14.50 -9.43 -1.98
C ARG A 316 -14.92 -10.72 -1.27
N SER A 317 -16.14 -10.74 -0.72
CA SER A 317 -16.80 -11.88 -0.07
C SER A 317 -17.01 -13.11 -0.99
N GLY A 318 -16.87 -12.96 -2.30
CA GLY A 318 -17.15 -13.95 -3.34
C GLY A 318 -18.58 -13.89 -3.88
N GLN A 319 -19.42 -12.99 -3.36
CA GLN A 319 -20.81 -12.88 -3.81
C GLN A 319 -20.91 -12.07 -5.11
N PRO A 320 -21.63 -12.55 -6.13
CA PRO A 320 -21.93 -11.75 -7.32
C PRO A 320 -22.91 -10.62 -6.96
N VAL A 321 -22.57 -9.41 -7.36
CA VAL A 321 -23.37 -8.20 -7.18
C VAL A 321 -23.56 -7.56 -8.53
N LEU A 322 -24.82 -7.41 -8.94
CA LEU A 322 -25.18 -6.71 -10.16
C LEU A 322 -25.15 -5.21 -9.89
N VAL A 323 -24.29 -4.48 -10.57
CA VAL A 323 -24.16 -3.02 -10.39
C VAL A 323 -24.49 -2.29 -11.69
N LYS A 324 -25.09 -1.12 -11.58
CA LYS A 324 -25.31 -0.24 -12.72
C LYS A 324 -23.98 0.26 -13.25
N ARG A 325 -23.81 0.26 -14.57
CA ARG A 325 -22.61 0.75 -15.25
C ARG A 325 -22.43 2.27 -15.14
N GLN A 326 -23.51 2.99 -14.83
CA GLN A 326 -23.44 4.42 -14.56
C GLN A 326 -22.73 4.69 -13.22
N VAL A 327 -21.63 5.45 -13.29
CA VAL A 327 -20.91 5.91 -12.10
C VAL A 327 -21.65 7.08 -11.46
N VAL A 328 -21.98 6.94 -10.18
CA VAL A 328 -22.61 7.98 -9.37
C VAL A 328 -21.58 8.99 -8.89
N LEU A 329 -20.49 8.48 -8.30
CA LEU A 329 -19.43 9.29 -7.72
C LEU A 329 -18.09 8.58 -7.89
N THR A 330 -17.04 9.34 -8.16
CA THR A 330 -15.67 8.83 -8.24
C THR A 330 -14.89 9.17 -6.98
N GLY A 331 -13.83 8.40 -6.70
CA GLY A 331 -13.02 8.54 -5.49
C GLY A 331 -12.28 9.88 -5.36
N ASP A 332 -12.09 10.61 -6.47
CA ASP A 332 -11.53 11.97 -6.47
C ASP A 332 -12.36 12.98 -5.67
N ARG A 333 -13.63 12.65 -5.41
CA ARG A 333 -14.55 13.45 -4.57
C ARG A 333 -14.51 13.08 -3.09
N ILE A 334 -13.62 12.17 -2.70
CA ILE A 334 -13.35 11.82 -1.31
C ILE A 334 -12.16 12.65 -0.82
N ASN A 335 -12.38 13.49 0.18
CA ASN A 335 -11.33 14.28 0.84
C ASN A 335 -10.56 13.47 1.87
N ASP A 336 -11.27 12.67 2.66
CA ASP A 336 -10.67 11.87 3.73
C ASP A 336 -11.52 10.63 3.99
N ALA A 337 -10.87 9.59 4.49
CA ALA A 337 -11.50 8.34 4.93
C ALA A 337 -10.76 7.83 6.17
N GLN A 338 -11.50 7.66 7.27
CA GLN A 338 -10.96 7.25 8.56
C GLN A 338 -11.70 6.01 9.09
N PRO A 339 -10.95 5.04 9.64
CA PRO A 339 -11.55 3.93 10.37
C PRO A 339 -12.15 4.46 11.68
N GLY A 340 -13.30 3.92 12.07
CA GLY A 340 -13.98 4.26 13.31
C GLY A 340 -14.94 3.17 13.74
N PHE A 341 -15.85 3.53 14.63
CA PHE A 341 -16.90 2.65 15.12
C PHE A 341 -18.26 3.34 14.95
N ASP A 342 -19.27 2.57 14.60
CA ASP A 342 -20.64 3.04 14.56
C ASP A 342 -21.13 3.38 15.98
N GLY A 343 -21.61 4.61 16.18
CA GLY A 343 -22.07 5.09 17.48
C GLY A 343 -23.31 4.37 18.04
N ARG A 344 -24.06 3.62 17.20
CA ARG A 344 -25.24 2.85 17.64
C ARG A 344 -24.94 1.38 17.92
N SER A 345 -24.26 0.72 16.99
CA SER A 345 -24.01 -0.73 17.05
C SER A 345 -22.66 -1.09 17.66
N ASN A 346 -21.76 -0.10 17.84
CA ASN A 346 -20.37 -0.31 18.23
C ASN A 346 -19.60 -1.27 17.29
N GLU A 347 -20.08 -1.41 16.04
CA GLU A 347 -19.43 -2.19 14.99
C GLU A 347 -18.37 -1.34 14.26
N PRO A 348 -17.26 -1.93 13.78
CA PRO A 348 -16.27 -1.21 12.97
C PRO A 348 -16.92 -0.59 11.73
N ALA A 349 -16.57 0.67 11.43
CA ALA A 349 -17.10 1.43 10.31
C ALA A 349 -16.01 2.29 9.67
N VAL A 350 -16.28 2.81 8.47
CA VAL A 350 -15.42 3.79 7.78
C VAL A 350 -16.17 5.10 7.65
N HIS A 351 -15.60 6.18 8.18
CA HIS A 351 -16.12 7.53 8.04
C HIS A 351 -15.44 8.23 6.87
N VAL A 352 -16.23 8.71 5.92
CA VAL A 352 -15.75 9.32 4.68
C VAL A 352 -16.24 10.76 4.60
N ASN A 353 -15.32 11.67 4.29
CA ASN A 353 -15.61 13.07 4.03
C ASN A 353 -15.56 13.32 2.53
N LEU A 354 -16.66 13.78 1.96
CA LEU A 354 -16.79 14.17 0.55
C LEU A 354 -16.48 15.66 0.36
N ASP A 355 -16.11 16.05 -0.86
CA ASP A 355 -16.07 17.46 -1.26
C ASP A 355 -17.49 18.04 -1.44
N GLY A 356 -17.61 19.35 -1.65
CA GLY A 356 -18.92 20.00 -1.75
C GLY A 356 -19.76 19.50 -2.93
N THR A 357 -19.11 19.08 -4.01
CA THR A 357 -19.77 18.54 -5.21
C THR A 357 -20.26 17.12 -4.96
N GLY A 358 -19.38 16.28 -4.42
CA GLY A 358 -19.67 14.92 -4.01
C GLY A 358 -20.80 14.90 -2.99
N ALA A 359 -20.76 15.74 -1.96
CA ALA A 359 -21.82 15.86 -0.97
C ALA A 359 -23.19 16.18 -1.59
N ARG A 360 -23.24 17.01 -2.63
CA ARG A 360 -24.50 17.36 -3.32
C ARG A 360 -25.02 16.21 -4.18
N ILE A 361 -24.16 15.59 -4.99
CA ILE A 361 -24.52 14.43 -5.83
C ILE A 361 -25.00 13.29 -4.92
N PHE A 362 -24.27 13.03 -3.85
CA PHE A 362 -24.59 11.97 -2.90
C PHE A 362 -25.91 12.23 -2.19
N LYS A 363 -26.20 13.48 -1.79
CA LYS A 363 -27.48 13.88 -1.20
C LYS A 363 -28.65 13.60 -2.14
N GLU A 364 -28.55 13.98 -3.40
CA GLU A 364 -29.60 13.77 -4.40
C GLU A 364 -29.83 12.28 -4.66
N VAL A 365 -28.76 11.52 -4.88
CA VAL A 365 -28.87 10.08 -5.16
C VAL A 365 -29.36 9.30 -3.96
N THR A 366 -28.91 9.60 -2.74
CA THR A 366 -29.38 8.90 -1.53
C THR A 366 -30.83 9.22 -1.20
N ARG A 367 -31.29 10.45 -1.45
CA ARG A 367 -32.71 10.84 -1.27
C ARG A 367 -33.65 9.99 -2.12
N ASP A 368 -33.30 9.77 -3.39
CA ASP A 368 -34.17 9.06 -4.34
C ASP A 368 -34.03 7.53 -4.27
N ASN A 369 -33.06 7.02 -3.50
CA ASN A 369 -32.72 5.60 -3.46
C ASN A 369 -32.62 5.02 -2.03
N VAL A 370 -33.32 5.61 -1.06
CA VAL A 370 -33.43 5.04 0.30
C VAL A 370 -33.96 3.60 0.23
N GLY A 371 -33.32 2.69 0.94
CA GLY A 371 -33.62 1.26 0.96
C GLY A 371 -32.92 0.43 -0.11
N LYS A 372 -32.26 1.04 -1.10
CA LYS A 372 -31.48 0.33 -2.13
C LYS A 372 -30.01 0.19 -1.73
N ARG A 373 -29.31 -0.78 -2.32
CA ARG A 373 -27.86 -0.94 -2.12
C ARG A 373 -27.03 -0.03 -3.03
N MET A 374 -25.89 0.41 -2.52
CA MET A 374 -24.91 1.19 -3.25
C MET A 374 -23.55 0.51 -3.14
N ALA A 375 -22.95 0.18 -4.27
CA ALA A 375 -21.67 -0.53 -4.34
C ALA A 375 -20.51 0.45 -4.42
N ILE A 376 -19.47 0.18 -3.63
CA ILE A 376 -18.17 0.82 -3.74
C ILE A 376 -17.29 -0.14 -4.55
N VAL A 377 -16.90 0.32 -5.73
CA VAL A 377 -16.18 -0.47 -6.74
C VAL A 377 -14.76 0.05 -6.86
N LEU A 378 -13.80 -0.85 -6.69
CA LEU A 378 -12.39 -0.60 -6.99
C LEU A 378 -12.12 -1.02 -8.42
N VAL A 379 -11.67 -0.09 -9.25
CA VAL A 379 -11.27 -0.36 -10.63
C VAL A 379 -9.75 -0.28 -10.73
N GLU A 380 -9.12 -1.41 -11.07
CA GLU A 380 -7.68 -1.52 -11.31
C GLU A 380 -7.42 -2.19 -12.66
N LYS A 381 -6.70 -1.52 -13.57
CA LYS A 381 -6.40 -2.03 -14.94
C LYS A 381 -7.64 -2.55 -15.70
N GLY A 382 -8.78 -1.88 -15.54
CA GLY A 382 -10.03 -2.28 -16.19
C GLY A 382 -10.74 -3.47 -15.54
N LYS A 383 -10.24 -3.98 -14.42
CA LYS A 383 -10.94 -4.96 -13.57
C LYS A 383 -11.64 -4.22 -12.45
N ALA A 384 -12.92 -4.48 -12.30
CA ALA A 384 -13.76 -3.89 -11.26
C ALA A 384 -14.09 -4.93 -10.20
N GLU A 385 -13.81 -4.63 -8.93
CA GLU A 385 -14.16 -5.46 -7.78
C GLU A 385 -15.05 -4.65 -6.84
N VAL A 386 -16.11 -5.25 -6.30
CA VAL A 386 -16.92 -4.60 -5.26
C VAL A 386 -16.22 -4.78 -3.92
N ILE A 387 -15.85 -3.67 -3.28
CA ILE A 387 -15.29 -3.67 -1.92
C ILE A 387 -16.40 -4.01 -0.93
N THR A 388 -17.52 -3.28 -1.02
CA THR A 388 -18.68 -3.42 -0.15
C THR A 388 -19.91 -2.80 -0.81
N ALA A 389 -21.09 -3.35 -0.54
CA ALA A 389 -22.37 -2.85 -1.05
C ALA A 389 -23.40 -2.56 0.08
N PRO A 390 -23.18 -1.53 0.92
CA PRO A 390 -24.10 -1.16 1.99
C PRO A 390 -25.47 -0.68 1.47
N VAL A 391 -26.49 -0.79 2.32
CA VAL A 391 -27.83 -0.26 2.07
C VAL A 391 -27.89 1.22 2.45
N ILE A 392 -28.49 2.04 1.60
CA ILE A 392 -28.78 3.45 1.89
C ILE A 392 -29.94 3.51 2.89
N ARG A 393 -29.67 3.97 4.12
CA ARG A 393 -30.67 3.99 5.21
C ARG A 393 -31.44 5.31 5.30
N GLU A 394 -30.79 6.41 4.97
CA GLU A 394 -31.36 7.76 5.05
C GLU A 394 -30.72 8.66 4.00
N GLU A 395 -31.31 9.84 3.78
CA GLU A 395 -30.71 10.89 2.95
C GLU A 395 -29.43 11.40 3.62
N ILE A 396 -28.30 11.29 2.92
CA ILE A 396 -27.01 11.70 3.47
C ILE A 396 -26.70 13.12 3.01
N GLY A 397 -27.10 14.08 3.85
CA GLY A 397 -26.77 15.49 3.69
C GLY A 397 -25.48 15.88 4.45
N GLY A 398 -24.69 16.80 3.88
CA GLY A 398 -23.57 17.43 4.61
C GLY A 398 -22.18 16.80 4.41
N GLY A 399 -22.04 15.86 3.47
CA GLY A 399 -20.74 15.37 3.00
C GLY A 399 -20.00 14.40 3.94
N ARG A 400 -20.59 14.05 5.09
CA ARG A 400 -20.08 13.00 5.98
C ARG A 400 -20.87 11.72 5.74
N VAL A 401 -20.18 10.67 5.29
CA VAL A 401 -20.76 9.36 5.01
C VAL A 401 -20.19 8.36 6.01
N GLN A 402 -21.05 7.52 6.56
CA GLN A 402 -20.64 6.37 7.36
C GLN A 402 -20.92 5.10 6.57
N ILE A 403 -19.87 4.33 6.30
CA ILE A 403 -19.96 3.03 5.65
C ILE A 403 -19.84 1.98 6.75
N SER A 404 -20.96 1.31 7.02
CA SER A 404 -21.03 0.20 7.96
C SER A 404 -21.36 -1.10 7.23
N GLY A 405 -20.94 -2.21 7.83
CA GLY A 405 -21.13 -3.56 7.32
C GLY A 405 -20.58 -4.57 8.31
N ARG A 406 -20.77 -5.86 8.06
CA ARG A 406 -20.18 -6.95 8.86
C ARG A 406 -18.67 -7.02 8.58
N MET A 407 -17.92 -6.03 9.03
CA MET A 407 -16.47 -5.92 8.87
C MET A 407 -15.76 -5.94 10.22
N ASN A 408 -14.52 -6.44 10.24
CA ASN A 408 -13.66 -6.39 11.42
C ASN A 408 -12.79 -5.12 11.44
N THR A 409 -12.10 -4.86 12.56
CA THR A 409 -11.26 -3.66 12.72
C THR A 409 -10.09 -3.59 11.72
N ARG A 410 -9.55 -4.73 11.29
CA ARG A 410 -8.50 -4.74 10.27
C ARG A 410 -9.09 -4.35 8.91
N GLU A 411 -10.26 -4.90 8.58
CA GLU A 411 -10.98 -4.57 7.35
C GLU A 411 -11.37 -3.10 7.26
N SER A 412 -11.84 -2.49 8.35
CA SER A 412 -12.17 -1.06 8.34
C SER A 412 -10.93 -0.18 8.09
N ASN A 413 -9.78 -0.54 8.67
CA ASN A 413 -8.51 0.12 8.39
C ASN A 413 -8.11 -0.02 6.92
N ASP A 414 -8.19 -1.23 6.37
CA ASP A 414 -7.81 -1.51 4.98
C ASP A 414 -8.76 -0.80 3.99
N ILE A 415 -10.07 -0.81 4.25
CA ILE A 415 -11.05 -0.10 3.42
C ILE A 415 -10.85 1.41 3.52
N ALA A 416 -10.69 1.98 4.72
CA ALA A 416 -10.44 3.42 4.88
C ALA A 416 -9.19 3.86 4.10
N LEU A 417 -8.16 3.04 4.14
CA LEU A 417 -6.93 3.26 3.42
C LEU A 417 -7.10 3.15 1.90
N LEU A 418 -7.83 2.13 1.42
CA LEU A 418 -8.21 2.00 0.00
C LEU A 418 -9.06 3.18 -0.46
N MET A 419 -9.99 3.66 0.36
CA MET A 419 -10.83 4.82 0.07
C MET A 419 -10.02 6.10 -0.04
N ARG A 420 -8.99 6.26 0.79
CA ARG A 420 -8.01 7.34 0.66
C ARG A 420 -7.12 7.15 -0.58
N ALA A 421 -6.75 5.90 -0.90
CA ALA A 421 -5.84 5.53 -1.96
C ALA A 421 -6.44 5.55 -3.38
N GLY A 422 -7.75 5.28 -3.50
CA GLY A 422 -8.46 5.14 -4.78
C GLY A 422 -8.71 6.45 -5.52
N ALA A 423 -8.22 7.56 -4.98
CA ALA A 423 -7.87 8.74 -5.75
C ALA A 423 -6.34 8.90 -5.70
N LEU A 424 -5.60 8.24 -6.60
CA LEU A 424 -4.20 8.59 -6.81
C LEU A 424 -4.09 10.11 -6.98
N ALA A 425 -3.34 10.78 -6.11
CA ALA A 425 -3.18 12.23 -6.15
C ALA A 425 -2.60 12.64 -7.52
N ALA A 426 -1.62 11.88 -8.00
CA ALA A 426 -1.10 11.95 -9.35
C ALA A 426 -0.56 10.60 -9.83
N PRO A 427 -0.57 10.34 -11.16
CA PRO A 427 0.13 9.21 -11.75
C PRO A 427 1.62 9.19 -11.35
N MET A 428 2.22 8.00 -11.36
CA MET A 428 3.64 7.81 -11.13
C MET A 428 4.26 6.99 -12.24
N GLU A 429 5.50 7.32 -12.58
CA GLU A 429 6.29 6.59 -13.57
C GLU A 429 7.57 6.06 -12.93
N ILE A 430 8.04 4.90 -13.37
CA ILE A 430 9.30 4.32 -12.90
C ILE A 430 10.42 4.92 -13.74
N VAL A 431 11.28 5.71 -13.11
CA VAL A 431 12.41 6.38 -13.78
C VAL A 431 13.71 5.61 -13.65
N GLU A 432 13.83 4.77 -12.62
CA GLU A 432 14.99 3.91 -12.42
C GLU A 432 14.55 2.55 -11.88
N GLU A 433 15.13 1.49 -12.43
CA GLU A 433 14.92 0.10 -12.01
C GLU A 433 16.29 -0.56 -11.87
N ARG A 434 16.61 -1.06 -10.67
CA ARG A 434 17.78 -1.88 -10.42
C ARG A 434 17.36 -3.17 -9.76
N THR A 435 17.90 -4.29 -10.25
CA THR A 435 17.67 -5.61 -9.67
C THR A 435 18.99 -6.16 -9.19
N VAL A 436 19.03 -6.60 -7.94
CA VAL A 436 20.20 -7.27 -7.36
C VAL A 436 19.87 -8.74 -7.22
N GLY A 437 20.64 -9.59 -7.90
CA GLY A 437 20.46 -11.04 -7.83
C GLY A 437 20.84 -11.60 -6.45
N PRO A 438 20.09 -12.57 -5.90
CA PRO A 438 20.44 -13.20 -4.61
C PRO A 438 21.83 -13.87 -4.60
N SER A 439 22.32 -14.32 -5.76
CA SER A 439 23.65 -14.93 -5.89
C SER A 439 24.79 -13.94 -5.63
N LEU A 440 24.67 -12.71 -6.13
CA LEU A 440 25.65 -11.64 -5.89
C LEU A 440 25.69 -11.24 -4.42
N GLY A 441 24.51 -11.17 -3.78
CA GLY A 441 24.42 -10.90 -2.34
C GLY A 441 25.09 -11.99 -1.51
N LYS A 442 24.83 -13.26 -1.81
CA LYS A 442 25.48 -14.40 -1.14
C LYS A 442 27.00 -14.36 -1.26
N GLU A 443 27.53 -14.12 -2.46
CA GLU A 443 28.97 -14.02 -2.68
C GLU A 443 29.60 -12.85 -1.91
N ASN A 444 28.91 -11.72 -1.84
CA ASN A 444 29.35 -10.57 -1.04
C ASN A 444 29.36 -10.88 0.47
N ILE A 445 28.37 -11.63 0.97
CA ILE A 445 28.34 -12.10 2.37
C ILE A 445 29.52 -13.03 2.65
N GLU A 446 29.77 -14.02 1.79
CA GLU A 446 30.88 -14.97 1.94
C GLU A 446 32.24 -14.25 1.94
N LYS A 447 32.47 -13.37 0.96
CA LYS A 447 33.70 -12.55 0.90
C LYS A 447 33.86 -11.62 2.09
N GLY A 448 32.77 -11.03 2.58
CA GLY A 448 32.77 -10.18 3.77
C GLY A 448 33.18 -10.96 5.02
N PHE A 449 32.60 -12.15 5.22
CA PHE A 449 32.94 -13.04 6.33
C PHE A 449 34.39 -13.51 6.27
N ASP A 450 34.85 -13.96 5.09
CA ASP A 450 36.23 -14.38 4.86
C ASP A 450 37.22 -13.24 5.11
N SER A 451 36.90 -12.02 4.66
CA SER A 451 37.76 -10.84 4.85
C SER A 451 37.91 -10.48 6.33
N VAL A 452 36.81 -10.49 7.09
CA VAL A 452 36.83 -10.26 8.54
C VAL A 452 37.60 -11.38 9.24
N LEU A 453 37.38 -12.64 8.86
CA LEU A 453 38.07 -13.79 9.45
C LEU A 453 39.58 -13.75 9.22
N TYR A 454 40.04 -13.58 7.99
CA TYR A 454 41.47 -13.51 7.67
C TYR A 454 42.12 -12.26 8.28
N GLY A 455 41.43 -11.12 8.25
CA GLY A 455 41.90 -9.89 8.90
C GLY A 455 42.03 -10.05 10.42
N PHE A 456 41.04 -10.67 11.06
CA PHE A 456 41.07 -10.98 12.49
C PHE A 456 42.20 -11.94 12.84
N ILE A 457 42.42 -13.00 12.05
CA ILE A 457 43.53 -13.95 12.26
C ILE A 457 44.87 -13.23 12.13
N ALA A 458 45.09 -12.45 11.07
CA ALA A 458 46.34 -11.73 10.86
C ALA A 458 46.62 -10.72 11.99
N LEU A 459 45.60 -9.96 12.40
CA LEU A 459 45.70 -9.02 13.52
C LEU A 459 45.97 -9.76 14.85
N SER A 460 45.29 -10.88 15.07
CA SER A 460 45.49 -11.70 16.27
C SER A 460 46.91 -12.23 16.37
N ILE A 461 47.47 -12.73 15.26
CA ILE A 461 48.86 -13.18 15.20
C ILE A 461 49.81 -12.02 15.50
N PHE A 462 49.57 -10.84 14.93
CA PHE A 462 50.39 -9.65 15.18
C PHE A 462 50.36 -9.21 16.65
N ILE A 463 49.17 -9.11 17.25
CA ILE A 463 49.00 -8.71 18.66
C ILE A 463 49.64 -9.73 19.59
N ILE A 464 49.47 -11.04 19.33
CA ILE A 464 50.07 -12.10 20.14
C ILE A 464 51.59 -12.09 19.99
N ALA A 465 52.12 -11.88 18.79
CA ALA A 465 53.56 -11.82 18.56
C ALA A 465 54.21 -10.59 19.23
N TYR A 466 53.52 -9.44 19.24
CA TYR A 466 54.07 -8.20 19.81
C TYR A 466 53.88 -8.09 21.34
N TYR A 467 52.76 -8.58 21.89
CA TYR A 467 52.40 -8.43 23.30
C TYR A 467 52.39 -9.75 24.09
N GLU A 468 52.77 -10.87 23.46
CA GLU A 468 52.86 -12.21 24.06
C GLU A 468 51.57 -12.60 24.83
N LEU A 469 51.70 -12.89 26.13
CA LEU A 469 50.59 -13.33 26.98
C LEU A 469 49.50 -12.26 27.13
N MET A 470 49.87 -10.97 27.18
CA MET A 470 48.90 -9.87 27.23
C MET A 470 48.20 -9.70 25.88
N GLY A 471 48.85 -10.08 24.79
CA GLY A 471 48.27 -10.14 23.45
C GLY A 471 47.11 -11.14 23.38
N VAL A 472 47.28 -12.34 23.95
CA VAL A 472 46.22 -13.37 23.97
C VAL A 472 44.96 -12.87 24.68
N ILE A 473 45.10 -12.22 25.84
CA ILE A 473 43.95 -11.66 26.59
C ILE A 473 43.23 -10.57 25.78
N SER A 474 44.00 -9.75 25.07
CA SER A 474 43.47 -8.70 24.20
C SER A 474 42.70 -9.28 23.00
N VAL A 475 43.24 -10.34 22.37
CA VAL A 475 42.56 -11.04 21.27
C VAL A 475 41.26 -11.69 21.73
N ILE A 476 41.25 -12.32 22.93
CA ILE A 476 40.00 -12.88 23.50
C ILE A 476 38.97 -11.76 23.72
N SER A 477 39.40 -10.61 24.25
CA SER A 477 38.51 -9.47 24.47
C SER A 477 37.97 -8.90 23.15
N LEU A 478 38.80 -8.87 22.10
CA LEU A 478 38.41 -8.44 20.76
C LEU A 478 37.45 -9.44 20.10
N ALA A 479 37.68 -10.74 20.24
CA ALA A 479 36.77 -11.79 19.75
C ALA A 479 35.39 -11.69 20.39
N VAL A 480 35.37 -11.46 21.71
CA VAL A 480 34.15 -11.23 22.47
C VAL A 480 33.44 -9.97 22.00
N ASN A 481 34.17 -8.89 21.73
CA ASN A 481 33.60 -7.65 21.22
C ASN A 481 33.01 -7.82 19.82
N LEU A 482 33.66 -8.56 18.93
CA LEU A 482 33.18 -8.83 17.57
C LEU A 482 31.93 -9.70 17.54
N LEU A 483 31.81 -10.63 18.51
CA LEU A 483 30.68 -11.55 18.60
C LEU A 483 29.41 -10.89 19.16
N LEU A 484 29.55 -9.91 20.06
CA LEU A 484 28.46 -9.13 20.64
C LEU A 484 28.00 -8.02 19.69
#